data_AF-A0A8H9H326-F1
#
_entry.id   AF-A0A8H9H326-F1
#
_cell.length_a   1.000
_cell.length_b   1.000
_cell.length_c   1.000
_cell.angle_alpha   90.00
_cell.angle_beta   90.00
_cell.angle_gamma   90.00
#
_symmetry.space_group_name_H-M   'P 1'
#
loop_
_entity.id
_entity.type
_entity.pdbx_description
1 polymer ?
#
loop_
_entity_poly.entity_id
_entity_poly.type
_entity_poly.pdbx_seq_one_letter_code
_entity_poly.pdbx_strand_id
1 'polypeptide(L)'
;MTRVLSSWRRLGLRMRLTLLYGGLFFLAGSVLLWFTQLLTARALNQRFVVAVASKVTGAPSAVLGGKLPDSDVLAQRVRTNVEQGAADALSDVLRSSMIVMILVGAVAVVLGYLVADRALRPLDRVTETAQRLSESTLHERIGLRGPQDEIKRLADTFDAMLDRLHRVFDAQRRFIANASHELRTPLAVNRTVLEVSLEEPAASEDLKALARALLGTNARYERLIEGLLMLAQSEQEPTARKPVDLRQVVRTAMEQIDLQPRRRKVVVHEDLSPAVAHGDPLFLERCLVNLLENAIKYNVRDGEVWVRLREEEAGVSVTVENTGPLVPPYEVDDLFEPFRRLGGDRVRSARGSGLGLSIVRAIAVAHGGEVEALARPEGGLAVTVRLPGEPGSSCRR
;
A
#
# COMPACT_ATOMS: atom_id res chain seq x y z
N MET A 1 -8.29 33.52 13.90
CA MET A 1 -8.37 33.02 12.50
C MET A 1 -7.50 31.78 12.21
N THR A 2 -6.32 31.62 12.82
CA THR A 2 -5.38 30.50 12.54
C THR A 2 -5.87 29.10 12.97
N ARG A 3 -6.62 28.96 14.07
CA ARG A 3 -7.19 27.66 14.52
C ARG A 3 -8.36 27.14 13.66
N VAL A 4 -9.14 28.04 13.07
CA VAL A 4 -10.28 27.64 12.21
C VAL A 4 -9.77 27.09 10.88
N LEU A 5 -8.79 27.77 10.28
CA LEU A 5 -8.11 27.32 9.06
C LEU A 5 -7.46 25.95 9.21
N SER A 6 -6.84 25.63 10.35
CA SER A 6 -6.23 24.32 10.60
C SER A 6 -7.26 23.20 10.83
N SER A 7 -8.41 23.50 11.44
CA SER A 7 -9.52 22.54 11.55
C SER A 7 -10.16 22.26 10.19
N TRP A 8 -10.29 23.28 9.34
CA TRP A 8 -10.80 23.17 7.98
C TRP A 8 -9.87 22.28 7.13
N ARG A 9 -8.54 22.45 7.34
CA ARG A 9 -7.41 21.54 7.06
C ARG A 9 -7.67 20.03 7.18
N ARG A 10 -8.46 19.62 8.17
CA ARG A 10 -8.64 18.22 8.58
C ARG A 10 -9.93 17.59 8.09
N LEU A 11 -10.86 18.39 7.58
CA LEU A 11 -12.09 17.89 6.98
C LEU A 11 -11.80 17.34 5.58
N GLY A 12 -12.39 16.19 5.23
CA GLY A 12 -12.32 15.63 3.88
C GLY A 12 -12.92 16.57 2.83
N LEU A 13 -12.51 16.42 1.57
CA LEU A 13 -12.92 17.30 0.45
C LEU A 13 -14.45 17.44 0.35
N ARG A 14 -15.17 16.33 0.56
CA ARG A 14 -16.65 16.25 0.58
C ARG A 14 -17.27 17.19 1.61
N MET A 15 -16.78 17.17 2.85
CA MET A 15 -17.28 18.02 3.93
C MET A 15 -16.96 19.50 3.68
N ARG A 16 -15.80 19.81 3.10
CA ARG A 16 -15.46 21.21 2.74
C ARG A 16 -16.39 21.77 1.67
N LEU A 17 -16.60 21.03 0.57
CA LEU A 17 -17.50 21.44 -0.51
C LEU A 17 -18.93 21.62 0.01
N THR A 18 -19.41 20.68 0.82
CA THR A 18 -20.75 20.75 1.42
C THR A 18 -20.90 21.97 2.34
N LEU A 19 -19.92 22.23 3.22
CA LEU A 19 -19.96 23.40 4.11
C LEU A 19 -19.87 24.71 3.34
N LEU A 20 -19.07 24.76 2.27
CA LEU A 20 -18.90 25.96 1.44
C LEU A 20 -20.18 26.27 0.66
N TYR A 21 -20.75 25.29 -0.05
CA TYR A 21 -22.01 25.48 -0.78
C TYR A 21 -23.21 25.67 0.15
N GLY A 22 -23.26 24.95 1.27
CA GLY A 22 -24.27 25.13 2.30
C GLY A 22 -24.22 26.54 2.89
N GLY A 23 -23.03 27.02 3.27
CA GLY A 23 -22.84 28.38 3.76
C GLY A 23 -23.22 29.45 2.72
N LEU A 24 -22.85 29.26 1.46
CA LEU A 24 -23.23 30.15 0.37
C LEU A 24 -24.75 30.19 0.16
N PHE A 25 -25.41 29.04 0.27
CA PHE A 25 -26.87 28.92 0.16
C PHE A 25 -27.58 29.70 1.27
N PHE A 26 -27.16 29.52 2.53
CA PHE A 26 -27.72 30.25 3.67
C PHE A 26 -27.46 31.76 3.57
N LEU A 27 -26.29 32.18 3.06
CA LEU A 27 -25.97 33.59 2.87
C LEU A 27 -26.85 34.22 1.78
N ALA A 28 -26.98 33.56 0.63
CA ALA A 28 -27.85 34.01 -0.45
C ALA A 28 -29.34 34.05 -0.01
N GLY A 29 -29.79 33.03 0.71
CA GLY A 29 -31.14 32.97 1.28
C GLY A 29 -31.41 34.08 2.29
N SER A 30 -30.44 34.38 3.16
CA SER A 30 -30.54 35.47 4.14
C SER A 30 -30.62 36.84 3.45
N VAL A 31 -29.81 37.07 2.40
CA VAL A 31 -29.86 38.30 1.60
C VAL A 31 -31.19 38.44 0.87
N LEU A 32 -31.70 37.36 0.27
CA LEU A 32 -33.00 37.37 -0.39
C LEU A 32 -34.13 37.67 0.59
N LEU A 33 -34.14 37.03 1.76
CA LEU A 33 -35.13 37.30 2.80
C LEU A 33 -35.07 38.76 3.26
N TRP A 34 -33.88 39.26 3.60
CA TRP A 34 -33.69 40.67 3.99
C TRP A 34 -34.23 41.62 2.92
N PHE A 35 -33.94 41.35 1.65
CA PHE A 35 -34.42 42.16 0.52
C PHE A 35 -35.94 42.09 0.36
N THR A 36 -36.55 40.90 0.43
CA THR A 36 -38.02 40.76 0.37
C THR A 36 -38.72 41.47 1.53
N GLN A 37 -38.17 41.42 2.75
CA GLN A 37 -38.70 42.14 3.89
C GLN A 37 -38.58 43.66 3.72
N LEU A 38 -37.46 44.14 3.21
CA LEU A 38 -37.27 45.56 2.91
C LEU A 38 -38.33 46.05 1.90
N LEU A 39 -38.63 45.25 0.87
CA LEU A 39 -39.68 45.55 -0.10
C LEU A 39 -41.08 45.53 0.53
N THR A 40 -41.40 44.53 1.35
CA THR A 40 -42.69 44.44 2.05
C THR A 40 -42.90 45.60 3.02
N ALA A 41 -41.87 45.98 3.79
CA ALA A 41 -41.93 47.14 4.68
C ALA A 41 -42.16 48.44 3.91
N ARG A 42 -41.49 48.63 2.76
CA ARG A 42 -41.72 49.79 1.87
C ARG A 42 -43.13 49.80 1.29
N ALA A 43 -43.64 48.66 0.83
CA ALA A 43 -44.97 48.53 0.25
C ALA A 43 -46.08 48.79 1.29
N LEU A 44 -45.92 48.28 2.51
CA LEU A 44 -46.84 48.54 3.62
C LEU A 44 -46.86 50.02 4.00
N ASN A 45 -45.70 50.67 4.08
CA ASN A 45 -45.62 52.10 4.39
C ASN A 45 -46.30 52.97 3.29
N GLN A 46 -46.11 52.63 2.01
CA GLN A 46 -46.78 53.34 0.91
C GLN A 46 -48.31 53.18 0.95
N ARG A 47 -48.80 51.95 1.17
CA ARG A 47 -50.24 51.69 1.31
C ARG A 47 -50.83 52.38 2.55
N PHE A 48 -50.06 52.47 3.63
CA PHE A 48 -50.43 53.18 4.85
C PHE A 48 -50.61 54.69 4.60
N VAL A 49 -49.63 55.33 3.94
CA VAL A 49 -49.73 56.76 3.58
C VAL A 49 -50.97 57.03 2.71
N VAL A 50 -51.25 56.16 1.73
CA VAL A 50 -52.42 56.29 0.84
C VAL A 50 -53.75 56.05 1.58
N ALA A 51 -53.82 55.04 2.45
CA ALA A 51 -55.04 54.70 3.20
C ALA A 51 -55.37 55.72 4.31
N VAL A 52 -54.36 56.30 4.95
CA VAL A 52 -54.53 57.39 5.91
C VAL A 52 -54.94 58.66 5.18
N ALA A 53 -54.30 59.00 4.06
CA ALA A 53 -54.68 60.16 3.25
C ALA A 53 -56.14 60.07 2.76
N SER A 54 -56.60 58.90 2.33
CA SER A 54 -57.98 58.71 1.85
C SER A 54 -59.04 58.73 2.96
N LYS A 55 -58.73 58.22 4.16
CA LYS A 55 -59.64 58.31 5.32
C LYS A 55 -59.72 59.71 5.92
N VAL A 56 -58.62 60.47 5.89
CA VAL A 56 -58.60 61.87 6.37
C VAL A 56 -59.32 62.81 5.41
N THR A 57 -59.30 62.53 4.11
CA THR A 57 -59.97 63.35 3.08
C THR A 57 -61.41 62.92 2.77
N GLY A 58 -61.83 61.70 3.16
CA GLY A 58 -63.12 61.12 2.83
C GLY A 58 -64.23 61.23 3.88
N ALA A 59 -64.02 61.89 5.03
CA ALA A 59 -65.07 62.04 6.04
C ALA A 59 -65.98 63.25 5.72
N PRO A 60 -67.30 63.06 5.49
CA PRO A 60 -68.21 64.19 5.33
C PRO A 60 -68.43 64.87 6.69
N SER A 61 -68.15 66.18 6.75
CA SER A 61 -68.56 67.04 7.86
C SER A 61 -70.09 67.07 7.95
N ALA A 62 -70.70 66.28 8.83
CA ALA A 62 -72.11 66.43 9.19
C ALA A 62 -72.43 65.95 10.62
N VAL A 63 -72.53 66.94 11.53
CA VAL A 63 -73.54 67.17 12.59
C VAL A 63 -73.94 66.00 13.53
N LEU A 64 -73.67 66.16 14.85
CA LEU A 64 -74.66 66.11 15.97
C LEU A 64 -73.97 66.16 17.36
N GLY A 65 -74.04 67.33 18.02
CA GLY A 65 -74.44 67.51 19.43
C GLY A 65 -73.81 66.74 20.60
N GLY A 66 -72.71 66.00 20.46
CA GLY A 66 -71.99 65.38 21.59
C GLY A 66 -70.54 65.81 21.62
N LYS A 67 -69.94 66.05 22.79
CA LYS A 67 -68.48 66.28 22.93
C LYS A 67 -67.75 65.18 22.19
N LEU A 68 -67.19 65.50 21.02
CA LEU A 68 -66.29 64.60 20.32
C LEU A 68 -65.12 64.31 21.27
N PRO A 69 -64.69 63.05 21.42
CA PRO A 69 -63.35 62.79 21.92
C PRO A 69 -62.37 63.55 21.03
N ASP A 70 -61.36 64.21 21.62
CA ASP A 70 -60.32 64.93 20.87
C ASP A 70 -59.91 64.11 19.63
N SER A 71 -60.04 64.72 18.45
CA SER A 71 -59.68 64.11 17.16
C SER A 71 -58.25 63.56 17.19
N ASP A 72 -57.40 64.16 18.02
CA ASP A 72 -56.01 63.76 18.25
C ASP A 72 -55.91 62.43 19.01
N VAL A 73 -56.82 62.14 19.95
CA VAL A 73 -56.84 60.87 20.70
C VAL A 73 -57.30 59.72 19.80
N LEU A 74 -58.27 59.97 18.91
CA LEU A 74 -58.70 59.00 17.90
C LEU A 74 -57.60 58.75 16.85
N ALA A 75 -56.95 59.81 16.37
CA ALA A 75 -55.81 59.68 15.44
C ALA A 75 -54.63 58.94 16.09
N GLN A 76 -54.34 59.21 17.36
CA GLN A 76 -53.26 58.56 18.11
C GLN A 76 -53.58 57.10 18.44
N ARG A 77 -54.83 56.76 18.77
CA ARG A 77 -55.27 55.35 18.95
C ARG A 77 -55.26 54.54 17.65
N VAL A 78 -55.64 55.16 16.54
CA VAL A 78 -55.54 54.51 15.22
C VAL A 78 -54.08 54.33 14.81
N ARG A 79 -53.20 55.33 15.03
CA ARG A 79 -51.76 55.17 14.78
C ARG A 79 -51.14 54.06 15.61
N THR A 80 -51.40 54.03 16.92
CA THR A 80 -50.81 53.02 17.82
C THR A 80 -51.32 51.60 17.54
N ASN A 81 -52.62 51.41 17.31
CA ASN A 81 -53.17 50.08 16.97
C ASN A 81 -52.68 49.57 15.60
N VAL A 82 -52.46 50.48 14.63
CA VAL A 82 -51.97 50.10 13.30
C VAL A 82 -50.45 49.89 13.30
N GLU A 83 -49.68 50.67 14.06
CA GLU A 83 -48.24 50.43 14.27
C GLU A 83 -48.00 49.09 14.98
N GLN A 84 -48.83 48.76 15.98
CA GLN A 84 -48.81 47.45 16.65
C GLN A 84 -49.17 46.31 15.69
N GLY A 85 -50.27 46.44 14.92
CA GLY A 85 -50.65 45.42 13.93
C GLY A 85 -49.61 45.22 12.82
N ALA A 86 -48.90 46.29 12.41
CA ALA A 86 -47.80 46.19 11.44
C ALA A 86 -46.57 45.49 12.05
N ALA A 87 -46.24 45.77 13.31
CA ALA A 87 -45.14 45.11 14.01
C ALA A 87 -45.41 43.60 14.20
N ASP A 88 -46.64 43.23 14.59
CA ASP A 88 -47.05 41.85 14.77
C ASP A 88 -47.04 41.09 13.43
N ALA A 89 -47.60 41.68 12.37
CA ALA A 89 -47.59 41.08 11.03
C ALA A 89 -46.16 40.89 10.49
N LEU A 90 -45.26 41.85 10.70
CA LEU A 90 -43.85 41.71 10.32
C LEU A 90 -43.16 40.60 11.12
N SER A 91 -43.43 40.49 12.43
CA SER A 91 -42.84 39.45 13.29
C SER A 91 -43.27 38.03 12.89
N ASP A 92 -44.53 37.83 12.50
CA ASP A 92 -45.04 36.54 12.05
C ASP A 92 -44.48 36.15 10.68
N VAL A 93 -44.36 37.12 9.77
CA VAL A 93 -43.71 36.90 8.46
C VAL A 93 -42.22 36.57 8.67
N LEU A 94 -41.52 37.24 9.59
CA LEU A 94 -40.13 36.94 9.91
C LEU A 94 -39.97 35.52 10.47
N ARG A 95 -40.81 35.13 11.43
CA ARG A 95 -40.75 33.81 12.06
C ARG A 95 -41.02 32.69 11.06
N SER A 96 -42.08 32.83 10.26
CA SER A 96 -42.41 31.85 9.21
C SER A 96 -41.33 31.76 8.14
N SER A 97 -40.78 32.91 7.70
CA SER A 97 -39.70 32.99 6.72
C SER A 97 -38.40 32.36 7.24
N MET A 98 -38.07 32.53 8.52
CA MET A 98 -36.90 31.91 9.15
C MET A 98 -37.03 30.38 9.23
N ILE A 99 -38.22 29.87 9.59
CA ILE A 99 -38.50 28.43 9.61
C ILE A 99 -38.34 27.83 8.21
N VAL A 100 -38.93 28.47 7.20
CA VAL A 100 -38.81 28.02 5.80
C VAL A 100 -37.34 28.04 5.35
N MET A 101 -36.58 29.09 5.67
CA MET A 101 -35.16 29.15 5.32
C MET A 101 -34.33 28.05 5.98
N ILE A 102 -34.56 27.77 7.26
CA ILE A 102 -33.87 26.68 7.96
C ILE A 102 -34.20 25.34 7.32
N LEU A 103 -35.47 25.09 7.02
CA LEU A 103 -35.93 23.85 6.39
C LEU A 103 -35.31 23.66 5.00
N VAL A 104 -35.42 24.67 4.13
CA VAL A 104 -34.88 24.63 2.77
C VAL A 104 -33.35 24.54 2.80
N GLY A 105 -32.70 25.28 3.70
CA GLY A 105 -31.25 25.22 3.86
C GLY A 105 -30.74 23.87 4.36
N ALA A 106 -31.46 23.22 5.28
CA ALA A 106 -31.15 21.85 5.70
C ALA A 106 -31.25 20.87 4.52
N VAL A 107 -32.32 20.97 3.72
CA VAL A 107 -32.49 20.15 2.52
C VAL A 107 -31.36 20.40 1.50
N ALA A 108 -30.99 21.66 1.29
CA ALA A 108 -29.90 22.03 0.37
C ALA A 108 -28.54 21.46 0.82
N VAL A 109 -28.24 21.49 2.12
CA VAL A 109 -27.02 20.88 2.68
C VAL A 109 -27.01 19.38 2.48
N VAL A 110 -28.12 18.69 2.75
CA VAL A 110 -28.24 17.24 2.57
C VAL A 110 -28.06 16.86 1.09
N LEU A 111 -28.75 17.54 0.18
CA LEU A 111 -28.61 17.32 -1.26
C LEU A 111 -27.19 17.62 -1.77
N GLY A 112 -26.59 18.73 -1.31
CA GLY A 112 -25.22 19.09 -1.64
C GLY A 112 -24.21 18.04 -1.20
N TYR A 113 -24.39 17.47 0.00
CA TYR A 113 -23.58 16.36 0.50
C TYR A 113 -23.72 15.11 -0.39
N LEU A 114 -24.94 14.72 -0.73
CA LEU A 114 -25.20 13.55 -1.57
C LEU A 114 -24.60 13.67 -2.97
N VAL A 115 -24.69 14.86 -3.58
CA VAL A 115 -24.09 15.15 -4.89
C VAL A 115 -22.57 15.12 -4.81
N ALA A 116 -21.97 15.78 -3.81
CA ALA A 116 -20.52 15.80 -3.62
C ALA A 116 -19.97 14.39 -3.33
N ASP A 117 -20.67 13.60 -2.52
CA ASP A 117 -20.31 12.22 -2.23
C ASP A 117 -20.34 11.38 -3.50
N ARG A 118 -21.40 11.46 -4.30
CA ARG A 118 -21.51 10.70 -5.55
C ARG A 118 -20.47 11.12 -6.60
N ALA A 119 -20.16 12.41 -6.72
CA ALA A 119 -19.15 12.91 -7.64
C ALA A 119 -17.73 12.51 -7.25
N LEU A 120 -17.42 12.43 -5.95
CA LEU A 120 -16.07 12.15 -5.45
C LEU A 120 -15.81 10.69 -5.11
N ARG A 121 -16.83 9.83 -5.02
CA ARG A 121 -16.68 8.38 -4.81
C ARG A 121 -15.69 7.69 -5.76
N PRO A 122 -15.62 8.01 -7.07
CA PRO A 122 -14.65 7.39 -7.96
C PRO A 122 -13.19 7.66 -7.58
N LEU A 123 -12.89 8.78 -6.90
CA LEU A 123 -11.54 9.12 -6.47
C LEU A 123 -11.03 8.17 -5.38
N ASP A 124 -11.91 7.68 -4.51
CA ASP A 124 -11.57 6.68 -3.51
C ASP A 124 -11.13 5.38 -4.20
N ARG A 125 -11.81 4.96 -5.28
CA ARG A 125 -11.43 3.76 -6.04
C ARG A 125 -10.05 3.90 -6.67
N VAL A 126 -9.76 5.05 -7.29
CA VAL A 126 -8.43 5.34 -7.85
C VAL A 126 -7.36 5.27 -6.75
N THR A 127 -7.65 5.84 -5.57
CA THR A 127 -6.71 5.87 -4.44
C THR A 127 -6.51 4.49 -3.84
N GLU A 128 -7.58 3.71 -3.69
CA GLU A 128 -7.53 2.33 -3.17
C GLU A 128 -6.75 1.41 -4.10
N THR A 129 -6.98 1.49 -5.42
CA THR A 129 -6.19 0.74 -6.40
C THR A 129 -4.72 1.18 -6.39
N ALA A 130 -4.45 2.48 -6.28
CA ALA A 130 -3.08 2.99 -6.19
C ALA A 130 -2.36 2.54 -4.90
N GLN A 131 -3.08 2.44 -3.77
CA GLN A 131 -2.54 1.94 -2.50
C GLN A 131 -2.30 0.43 -2.49
N ARG A 132 -3.05 -0.31 -3.31
CA ARG A 132 -2.90 -1.77 -3.48
C ARG A 132 -1.93 -2.16 -4.59
N LEU A 133 -1.23 -1.19 -5.17
CA LEU A 133 -0.33 -1.43 -6.28
C LEU A 133 0.93 -2.16 -5.81
N SER A 134 1.07 -3.41 -6.25
CA SER A 134 2.24 -4.27 -6.12
C SER A 134 2.55 -4.92 -7.48
N GLU A 135 3.70 -5.59 -7.62
CA GLU A 135 4.07 -6.25 -8.89
C GLU A 135 3.01 -7.26 -9.35
N SER A 136 2.35 -7.98 -8.44
CA SER A 136 1.24 -8.91 -8.73
C SER A 136 -0.05 -8.22 -9.17
N THR A 137 -0.39 -7.06 -8.62
CA THR A 137 -1.66 -6.36 -8.91
C THR A 137 -1.55 -5.40 -10.10
N LEU A 138 -0.38 -5.30 -10.74
CA LEU A 138 -0.17 -4.47 -11.93
C LEU A 138 -1.05 -4.84 -13.15
N HIS A 139 -1.74 -5.97 -13.10
CA HIS A 139 -2.72 -6.41 -14.10
C HIS A 139 -4.11 -5.82 -13.85
N GLU A 140 -4.38 -5.34 -12.63
CA GLU A 140 -5.61 -4.65 -12.30
C GLU A 140 -5.63 -3.28 -12.97
N ARG A 141 -6.82 -2.90 -13.43
CA ARG A 141 -7.08 -1.59 -14.02
C ARG A 141 -8.15 -0.91 -13.19
N ILE A 142 -8.05 0.41 -13.06
CA ILE A 142 -9.09 1.20 -12.43
C ILE A 142 -10.39 1.04 -13.24
N GLY A 143 -10.29 1.01 -14.58
CA GLY A 143 -11.39 0.61 -15.45
C GLY A 143 -12.63 1.49 -15.27
N LEU A 144 -12.42 2.79 -15.01
CA LEU A 144 -13.50 3.68 -14.61
C LEU A 144 -14.50 3.87 -15.76
N ARG A 145 -15.73 3.37 -15.55
CA ARG A 145 -16.87 3.54 -16.46
C ARG A 145 -17.60 4.83 -16.14
N GLY A 146 -17.91 5.62 -17.17
CA GLY A 146 -18.65 6.87 -16.99
C GLY A 146 -18.44 7.87 -18.13
N PRO A 147 -18.98 9.09 -17.98
CA PRO A 147 -18.75 10.21 -18.90
C PRO A 147 -17.26 10.57 -19.03
N GLN A 148 -16.88 11.24 -20.11
CA GLN A 148 -15.53 11.76 -20.29
C GLN A 148 -15.31 13.06 -19.50
N ASP A 149 -15.27 12.94 -18.18
CA ASP A 149 -14.93 14.03 -17.25
C ASP A 149 -13.45 13.99 -16.82
N GLU A 150 -13.04 14.96 -16.01
CA GLU A 150 -11.68 15.09 -15.49
C GLU A 150 -11.26 13.85 -14.67
N ILE A 151 -12.21 13.21 -13.98
CA ILE A 151 -11.96 12.04 -13.16
C ILE A 151 -11.70 10.82 -14.03
N LYS A 152 -12.49 10.62 -15.09
CA LYS A 152 -12.25 9.56 -16.08
C LYS A 152 -10.91 9.76 -16.79
N ARG A 153 -10.58 10.98 -17.21
CA ARG A 153 -9.27 11.27 -17.83
C ARG A 153 -8.10 10.94 -16.90
N LEU A 154 -8.23 11.23 -15.61
CA LEU A 154 -7.25 10.86 -14.60
C LEU A 154 -7.12 9.33 -14.50
N ALA A 155 -8.23 8.61 -14.38
CA ALA A 155 -8.24 7.14 -14.33
C ALA A 155 -7.59 6.52 -15.58
N ASP A 156 -7.95 6.99 -16.78
CA ASP A 156 -7.38 6.49 -18.04
C ASP A 156 -5.86 6.77 -18.13
N THR A 157 -5.39 7.90 -17.59
CA THR A 157 -3.94 8.23 -17.51
C THR A 157 -3.20 7.31 -16.54
N PHE A 158 -3.80 7.00 -15.39
CA PHE A 158 -3.26 6.02 -14.45
C PHE A 158 -3.21 4.63 -15.09
N ASP A 159 -4.28 4.18 -15.76
CA ASP A 159 -4.30 2.89 -16.45
C ASP A 159 -3.20 2.80 -17.54
N ALA A 160 -2.95 3.87 -18.29
CA ALA A 160 -1.86 3.93 -19.26
C ALA A 160 -0.46 3.88 -18.62
N MET A 161 -0.30 4.47 -17.42
CA MET A 161 0.93 4.35 -16.63
C MET A 161 1.15 2.92 -16.15
N LEU A 162 0.09 2.27 -15.65
CA LEU A 162 0.12 0.86 -15.22
C LEU A 162 0.48 -0.07 -16.39
N ASP A 163 -0.09 0.16 -17.58
CA ASP A 163 0.27 -0.57 -18.79
C ASP A 163 1.75 -0.43 -19.15
N ARG A 164 2.30 0.79 -19.04
CA ARG A 164 3.72 1.02 -19.31
C ARG A 164 4.60 0.31 -18.31
N LEU A 165 4.23 0.35 -17.03
CA LEU A 165 4.99 -0.30 -15.96
C LEU A 165 4.96 -1.83 -16.10
N HIS A 166 3.80 -2.39 -16.41
CA HIS A 166 3.63 -3.82 -16.67
C HIS A 166 4.52 -4.28 -17.84
N ARG A 167 4.54 -3.54 -18.95
CA ARG A 167 5.44 -3.84 -20.08
C ARG A 167 6.92 -3.81 -19.71
N VAL A 168 7.34 -2.91 -18.80
CA VAL A 168 8.73 -2.82 -18.34
C VAL A 168 9.10 -4.04 -17.50
N PHE A 169 8.25 -4.41 -16.52
CA PHE A 169 8.48 -5.61 -15.70
C PHE A 169 8.46 -6.89 -16.54
N ASP A 170 7.52 -7.05 -17.47
CA ASP A 170 7.48 -8.20 -18.37
C ASP A 170 8.69 -8.30 -19.29
N ALA A 171 9.21 -7.15 -19.75
CA ALA A 171 10.44 -7.12 -20.53
C ALA A 171 11.65 -7.51 -19.67
N GLN A 172 11.74 -7.02 -18.44
CA GLN A 172 12.77 -7.39 -17.47
C GLN A 172 12.74 -8.90 -17.15
N ARG A 173 11.55 -9.46 -16.89
CA ARG A 173 11.32 -10.90 -16.67
C ARG A 173 11.87 -11.74 -17.82
N ARG A 174 11.46 -11.42 -19.05
CA ARG A 174 11.94 -12.10 -20.26
C ARG A 174 13.44 -11.92 -20.50
N PHE A 175 13.98 -10.73 -20.23
CA PHE A 175 15.41 -10.47 -20.35
C PHE A 175 16.23 -11.34 -19.40
N ILE A 176 15.85 -11.43 -18.12
CA ILE A 176 16.54 -12.26 -17.13
C ILE A 176 16.45 -13.75 -17.51
N ALA A 177 15.28 -14.23 -17.94
CA ALA A 177 15.11 -15.60 -18.39
C ALA A 177 16.00 -15.93 -19.61
N ASN A 178 15.98 -15.06 -20.63
CA ASN A 178 16.80 -15.25 -21.82
C ASN A 178 18.30 -15.17 -21.51
N ALA A 179 18.73 -14.18 -20.72
CA ALA A 179 20.11 -14.05 -20.28
C ALA A 179 20.58 -15.30 -19.52
N SER A 180 19.69 -15.95 -18.76
CA SER A 180 20.01 -17.19 -18.08
C SER A 180 20.40 -18.32 -19.03
N HIS A 181 19.61 -18.51 -20.08
CA HIS A 181 19.87 -19.54 -21.08
C HIS A 181 21.10 -19.23 -21.95
N GLU A 182 21.23 -17.98 -22.39
CA GLU A 182 22.33 -17.54 -23.24
C GLU A 182 23.68 -17.54 -22.52
N LEU A 183 23.72 -17.35 -21.19
CA LEU A 183 24.96 -17.44 -20.41
C LEU A 183 25.32 -18.87 -20.00
N ARG A 184 24.34 -19.74 -19.75
CA ARG A 184 24.60 -21.15 -19.35
C ARG A 184 25.21 -21.96 -20.49
N THR A 185 24.76 -21.74 -21.72
CA THR A 185 25.23 -22.47 -22.91
C THR A 185 26.75 -22.37 -23.14
N PRO A 186 27.38 -21.18 -23.22
CA PRO A 186 28.83 -21.09 -23.41
C PRO A 186 29.64 -21.66 -22.25
N LEU A 187 29.12 -21.58 -21.01
CA LEU A 187 29.77 -22.20 -19.86
C LEU A 187 29.74 -23.72 -19.93
N ALA A 188 28.61 -24.31 -20.35
CA ALA A 188 28.50 -25.75 -20.58
C ALA A 188 29.46 -26.22 -21.68
N VAL A 189 29.56 -25.47 -22.80
CA VAL A 189 30.53 -25.77 -23.87
C VAL A 189 31.97 -25.71 -23.35
N ASN A 190 32.35 -24.66 -22.62
CA ASN A 190 33.68 -24.54 -22.02
C ASN A 190 33.98 -25.72 -21.09
N ARG A 191 33.02 -26.11 -20.26
CA ARG A 191 33.14 -27.26 -19.38
C ARG A 191 33.39 -28.54 -20.17
N THR A 192 32.58 -28.84 -21.18
CA THR A 192 32.74 -30.03 -22.01
C THR A 192 34.11 -30.07 -22.68
N VAL A 193 34.57 -28.96 -23.27
CA VAL A 193 35.89 -28.88 -23.91
C VAL A 193 37.01 -29.18 -22.92
N LEU A 194 36.91 -28.64 -21.70
CA LEU A 194 37.90 -28.88 -20.65
C LEU A 194 37.84 -30.31 -20.10
N GLU A 195 36.65 -30.90 -19.95
CA GLU A 195 36.46 -32.30 -19.54
C GLU A 195 37.06 -33.27 -20.58
N VAL A 196 36.77 -33.05 -21.88
CA VAL A 196 37.36 -33.84 -22.98
C VAL A 196 38.89 -33.70 -22.99
N SER A 197 39.42 -32.50 -22.74
CA SER A 197 40.87 -32.26 -22.67
C SER A 197 41.55 -33.01 -21.50
N LEU A 198 40.81 -33.34 -20.43
CA LEU A 198 41.32 -34.14 -19.32
C LEU A 198 41.34 -35.63 -19.61
N GLU A 199 40.43 -36.11 -20.46
CA GLU A 199 40.33 -37.51 -20.87
C GLU A 199 41.34 -37.88 -21.97
N GLU A 200 41.92 -36.90 -22.66
CA GLU A 200 42.92 -37.10 -23.70
C GLU A 200 44.20 -37.79 -23.17
N PRO A 201 44.50 -39.03 -23.59
CA PRO A 201 45.63 -39.80 -23.07
C PRO A 201 47.00 -39.17 -23.38
N ALA A 202 47.11 -38.48 -24.52
CA ALA A 202 48.35 -37.84 -24.98
C ALA A 202 48.59 -36.46 -24.35
N ALA A 203 47.66 -35.92 -23.57
CA ALA A 203 47.80 -34.62 -22.93
C ALA A 203 48.87 -34.62 -21.83
N SER A 204 49.73 -33.60 -21.82
CA SER A 204 50.74 -33.41 -20.77
C SER A 204 50.10 -33.16 -19.40
N GLU A 205 50.80 -33.51 -18.31
CA GLU A 205 50.30 -33.26 -16.95
C GLU A 205 50.10 -31.75 -16.67
N ASP A 206 50.91 -30.87 -17.25
CA ASP A 206 50.75 -29.42 -17.15
C ASP A 206 49.42 -28.96 -17.81
N LEU A 207 49.07 -29.53 -18.98
CA LEU A 207 47.82 -29.22 -19.66
C LEU A 207 46.62 -29.73 -18.83
N LYS A 208 46.72 -30.91 -18.23
CA LYS A 208 45.67 -31.44 -17.34
C LYS A 208 45.55 -30.60 -16.07
N ALA A 209 46.65 -30.13 -15.49
CA ALA A 209 46.63 -29.22 -14.35
C ALA A 209 45.94 -27.89 -14.68
N LEU A 210 46.25 -27.31 -15.84
CA LEU A 210 45.60 -26.10 -16.36
C LEU A 210 44.09 -26.33 -16.58
N ALA A 211 43.70 -27.43 -17.23
CA ALA A 211 42.30 -27.77 -17.48
C ALA A 211 41.50 -27.93 -16.17
N ARG A 212 42.07 -28.59 -15.14
CA ARG A 212 41.45 -28.66 -13.80
C ARG A 212 41.28 -27.28 -13.16
N ALA A 213 42.27 -26.39 -13.30
CA ALA A 213 42.19 -25.02 -12.77
C ALA A 213 41.11 -24.19 -13.51
N LEU A 214 41.01 -24.34 -14.83
CA LEU A 214 39.98 -23.69 -15.65
C LEU A 214 38.58 -24.23 -15.34
N LEU A 215 38.42 -25.55 -15.14
CA LEU A 215 37.15 -26.13 -14.71
C LEU A 215 36.70 -25.56 -13.35
N GLY A 216 37.63 -25.45 -12.40
CA GLY A 216 37.34 -24.81 -11.11
C GLY A 216 36.90 -23.35 -11.25
N THR A 217 37.46 -22.64 -12.23
CA THR A 217 37.08 -21.26 -12.55
C THR A 217 35.73 -21.18 -13.27
N ASN A 218 35.46 -22.07 -14.24
CA ASN A 218 34.19 -22.16 -14.95
C ASN A 218 33.04 -22.48 -13.98
N ALA A 219 33.23 -23.46 -13.10
CA ALA A 219 32.28 -23.80 -12.05
C ALA A 219 32.06 -22.64 -11.05
N ARG A 220 33.01 -21.72 -10.90
CA ARG A 220 32.83 -20.50 -10.11
C ARG A 220 31.95 -19.48 -10.85
N TYR A 221 32.14 -19.32 -12.16
CA TYR A 221 31.31 -18.44 -12.98
C TYR A 221 29.88 -18.96 -13.12
N GLU A 222 29.69 -20.27 -13.31
CA GLU A 222 28.37 -20.92 -13.30
C GLU A 222 27.61 -20.56 -12.02
N ARG A 223 28.20 -20.81 -10.84
CA ARG A 223 27.56 -20.49 -9.55
C ARG A 223 27.29 -19.00 -9.35
N LEU A 224 28.14 -18.12 -9.86
CA LEU A 224 27.94 -16.66 -9.78
C LEU A 224 26.77 -16.22 -10.66
N ILE A 225 26.76 -16.65 -11.91
CA ILE A 225 25.73 -16.30 -12.89
C ILE A 225 24.39 -16.89 -12.45
N GLU A 226 24.34 -18.16 -12.08
CA GLU A 226 23.12 -18.78 -11.55
C GLU A 226 22.63 -18.08 -10.29
N GLY A 227 23.53 -17.68 -9.38
CA GLY A 227 23.17 -16.91 -8.20
C GLY A 227 22.58 -15.53 -8.54
N LEU A 228 23.15 -14.81 -9.53
CA LEU A 228 22.67 -13.50 -9.94
C LEU A 228 21.32 -13.56 -10.66
N LEU A 229 21.17 -14.52 -11.57
CA LEU A 229 19.92 -14.73 -12.28
C LEU A 229 18.83 -15.18 -11.34
N MET A 230 19.17 -16.03 -10.36
CA MET A 230 18.26 -16.41 -9.31
C MET A 230 17.85 -15.23 -8.44
N LEU A 231 18.81 -14.40 -8.02
CA LEU A 231 18.50 -13.18 -7.27
C LEU A 231 17.52 -12.30 -8.06
N ALA A 232 17.82 -12.04 -9.33
CA ALA A 232 16.98 -11.22 -10.21
C ALA A 232 15.60 -11.84 -10.51
N GLN A 233 15.47 -13.17 -10.50
CA GLN A 233 14.18 -13.87 -10.59
C GLN A 233 13.43 -13.85 -9.25
N SER A 234 14.13 -13.98 -8.14
CA SER A 234 13.53 -14.01 -6.79
C SER A 234 13.09 -12.64 -6.29
N GLU A 235 13.57 -11.54 -6.88
CA GLU A 235 13.01 -10.20 -6.64
C GLU A 235 11.62 -10.02 -7.27
N GLN A 236 11.19 -10.96 -8.11
CA GLN A 236 9.89 -10.93 -8.76
C GLN A 236 8.88 -11.74 -7.94
N GLU A 237 7.67 -11.19 -7.75
CA GLU A 237 6.60 -11.96 -7.10
C GLU A 237 6.23 -13.22 -7.94
N PRO A 238 6.09 -14.40 -7.30
CA PRO A 238 5.70 -15.63 -7.99
C PRO A 238 4.35 -15.49 -8.68
N THR A 239 4.27 -15.86 -9.96
CA THR A 239 3.04 -15.75 -10.77
C THR A 239 1.89 -16.59 -10.21
N ALA A 240 2.18 -17.67 -9.47
CA ALA A 240 1.17 -18.45 -8.75
C ALA A 240 1.78 -19.07 -7.48
N ARG A 241 1.20 -18.77 -6.32
CA ARG A 241 1.55 -19.42 -5.05
C ARG A 241 0.71 -20.69 -4.90
N LYS A 242 1.36 -21.83 -4.68
CA LYS A 242 0.71 -23.12 -4.44
C LYS A 242 1.00 -23.59 -3.02
N PRO A 243 0.15 -24.42 -2.40
CA PRO A 243 0.48 -25.05 -1.14
C PRO A 243 1.68 -25.99 -1.34
N VAL A 244 2.72 -25.81 -0.52
CA VAL A 244 3.98 -26.57 -0.54
C VAL A 244 4.22 -27.15 0.84
N ASP A 245 4.40 -28.47 0.92
CA ASP A 245 4.84 -29.15 2.15
C ASP A 245 6.32 -28.84 2.41
N LEU A 246 6.60 -27.90 3.32
CA LEU A 246 7.97 -27.49 3.63
C LEU A 246 8.79 -28.61 4.25
N ARG A 247 8.17 -29.57 4.95
CA ARG A 247 8.91 -30.70 5.51
C ARG A 247 9.51 -31.54 4.38
N GLN A 248 8.75 -31.80 3.32
CA GLN A 248 9.26 -32.52 2.16
C GLN A 248 10.40 -31.75 1.49
N VAL A 249 10.23 -30.45 1.31
CA VAL A 249 11.26 -29.60 0.68
C VAL A 249 12.55 -29.57 1.49
N VAL A 250 12.48 -29.46 2.83
CA VAL A 250 13.66 -29.52 3.71
C VAL A 250 14.41 -30.84 3.52
N ARG A 251 13.69 -31.97 3.50
CA ARG A 251 14.32 -33.30 3.31
C ARG A 251 14.99 -33.41 1.94
N THR A 252 14.34 -32.96 0.88
CA THR A 252 14.94 -32.94 -0.46
C THR A 252 16.19 -32.06 -0.52
N ALA A 253 16.16 -30.87 0.10
CA ALA A 253 17.32 -29.99 0.17
C ALA A 253 18.49 -30.62 0.95
N MET A 254 18.20 -31.38 2.01
CA MET A 254 19.20 -32.13 2.78
C MET A 254 19.80 -33.30 2.00
N GLU A 255 19.01 -34.00 1.17
CA GLU A 255 19.49 -35.07 0.29
C GLU A 255 20.41 -34.57 -0.83
N GLN A 256 20.16 -33.35 -1.33
CA GLN A 256 20.96 -32.74 -2.40
C GLN A 256 22.35 -32.29 -1.94
N ILE A 257 22.50 -31.97 -0.67
CA ILE A 257 23.75 -31.47 -0.12
C ILE A 257 24.53 -32.62 0.48
N ASP A 258 25.79 -32.75 0.08
CA ASP A 258 26.72 -33.63 0.77
C ASP A 258 26.98 -33.06 2.18
N LEU A 259 26.21 -33.54 3.16
CA LEU A 259 26.30 -33.15 4.57
C LEU A 259 27.61 -33.61 5.23
N GLN A 260 28.42 -34.41 4.51
CA GLN A 260 29.76 -34.83 4.94
C GLN A 260 30.81 -34.49 3.88
N PRO A 261 31.17 -33.21 3.70
CA PRO A 261 32.33 -32.87 2.91
C PRO A 261 33.50 -33.71 3.43
N ARG A 262 34.23 -34.43 2.58
CA ARG A 262 35.32 -35.39 2.92
C ARG A 262 36.39 -34.88 3.94
N ARG A 263 36.33 -33.62 4.36
CA ARG A 263 37.23 -32.92 5.30
C ARG A 263 36.56 -32.26 6.52
N ARG A 264 35.23 -32.32 6.66
CA ARG A 264 34.45 -31.76 7.77
C ARG A 264 33.31 -32.72 8.09
N LYS A 265 33.45 -33.51 9.16
CA LYS A 265 32.31 -34.22 9.73
C LYS A 265 31.42 -33.16 10.36
N VAL A 266 30.20 -33.03 9.88
CA VAL A 266 29.18 -32.15 10.45
C VAL A 266 28.04 -33.04 10.91
N VAL A 267 27.60 -32.87 12.15
CA VAL A 267 26.43 -33.58 12.67
C VAL A 267 25.20 -32.71 12.38
N VAL A 268 24.17 -33.30 11.77
CA VAL A 268 22.93 -32.60 11.46
C VAL A 268 21.81 -33.11 12.36
N HIS A 269 21.13 -32.18 13.02
CA HIS A 269 19.99 -32.43 13.88
C HIS A 269 18.73 -31.88 13.23
N GLU A 270 17.73 -32.74 13.08
CA GLU A 270 16.46 -32.39 12.42
C GLU A 270 15.33 -32.39 13.44
N ASP A 271 14.55 -31.31 13.43
CA ASP A 271 13.33 -31.18 14.21
C ASP A 271 12.24 -30.56 13.34
N LEU A 272 11.56 -31.41 12.56
CA LEU A 272 10.70 -30.99 11.47
C LEU A 272 9.22 -31.23 11.78
N SER A 273 8.48 -30.19 12.18
CA SER A 273 7.01 -30.25 12.28
C SER A 273 6.36 -30.28 10.88
N PRO A 274 5.13 -30.82 10.71
CA PRO A 274 4.42 -30.69 9.44
C PRO A 274 4.06 -29.22 9.26
N ALA A 275 4.35 -28.65 8.09
CA ALA A 275 4.13 -27.23 7.83
C ALA A 275 3.89 -27.00 6.33
N VAL A 276 2.86 -26.22 6.00
CA VAL A 276 2.51 -25.89 4.62
C VAL A 276 2.70 -24.39 4.39
N ALA A 277 3.55 -24.03 3.43
CA ALA A 277 3.72 -22.66 2.96
C ALA A 277 3.02 -22.45 1.62
N HIS A 278 2.70 -21.20 1.28
CA HIS A 278 2.18 -20.85 -0.04
C HIS A 278 3.27 -20.19 -0.88
N GLY A 279 3.71 -20.85 -1.96
CA GLY A 279 4.85 -20.38 -2.74
C GLY A 279 5.14 -21.13 -4.01
N ASP A 280 6.27 -20.81 -4.61
CA ASP A 280 6.88 -21.60 -5.69
C ASP A 280 7.80 -22.67 -5.07
N PRO A 281 7.51 -23.98 -5.27
CA PRO A 281 8.33 -25.06 -4.74
C PRO A 281 9.82 -24.94 -5.09
N LEU A 282 10.15 -24.50 -6.31
CA LEU A 282 11.54 -24.44 -6.78
C LEU A 282 12.33 -23.34 -6.06
N PHE A 283 11.70 -22.19 -5.80
CA PHE A 283 12.32 -21.12 -5.04
C PHE A 283 12.44 -21.49 -3.56
N LEU A 284 11.42 -22.11 -2.96
CA LEU A 284 11.49 -22.55 -1.56
C LEU A 284 12.56 -23.62 -1.35
N GLU A 285 12.68 -24.58 -2.27
CA GLU A 285 13.74 -25.58 -2.26
C GLU A 285 15.11 -24.94 -2.29
N ARG A 286 15.32 -23.98 -3.20
CA ARG A 286 16.61 -23.31 -3.27
C ARG A 286 16.90 -22.38 -2.09
N CYS A 287 15.89 -21.76 -1.49
CA CYS A 287 16.07 -21.02 -0.24
C CYS A 287 16.71 -21.93 0.81
N LEU A 288 16.16 -23.14 0.98
CA LEU A 288 16.65 -24.13 1.93
C LEU A 288 18.03 -24.67 1.56
N VAL A 289 18.29 -24.95 0.28
CA VAL A 289 19.63 -25.35 -0.19
C VAL A 289 20.66 -24.26 0.14
N ASN A 290 20.36 -22.99 -0.11
CA ASN A 290 21.30 -21.90 0.21
C ASN A 290 21.55 -21.76 1.72
N LEU A 291 20.52 -21.93 2.56
CA LEU A 291 20.67 -21.92 4.01
C LEU A 291 21.58 -23.05 4.50
N LEU A 292 21.34 -24.27 4.04
CA LEU A 292 22.09 -25.46 4.42
C LEU A 292 23.54 -25.42 3.89
N GLU A 293 23.74 -25.00 2.63
CA GLU A 293 25.09 -24.80 2.07
C GLU A 293 25.88 -23.78 2.89
N ASN A 294 25.23 -22.68 3.30
CA ASN A 294 25.84 -21.67 4.16
C ASN A 294 26.22 -22.27 5.52
N ALA A 295 25.25 -22.94 6.18
CA ALA A 295 25.46 -23.58 7.47
C ALA A 295 26.67 -24.52 7.49
N ILE A 296 26.84 -25.35 6.45
CA ILE A 296 27.96 -26.30 6.34
C ILE A 296 29.28 -25.61 5.98
N LYS A 297 29.23 -24.65 5.06
CA LYS A 297 30.41 -23.96 4.54
C LYS A 297 31.09 -23.09 5.58
N TYR A 298 30.32 -22.43 6.44
CA TYR A 298 30.85 -21.58 7.50
C TYR A 298 30.93 -22.29 8.85
N ASN A 299 30.66 -23.60 8.87
CA ASN A 299 30.85 -24.42 10.06
C ASN A 299 32.33 -24.59 10.45
N VAL A 300 32.55 -24.88 11.73
CA VAL A 300 33.80 -25.41 12.28
C VAL A 300 33.93 -26.91 11.94
N ARG A 301 35.10 -27.49 12.23
CA ARG A 301 35.30 -28.95 12.12
C ARG A 301 34.59 -29.65 13.27
N ASP A 302 33.98 -30.81 12.99
CA ASP A 302 33.25 -31.62 13.96
C ASP A 302 32.13 -30.81 14.66
N GLY A 303 31.61 -29.81 13.93
CA GLY A 303 30.54 -28.93 14.39
C GLY A 303 29.15 -29.49 14.08
N GLU A 304 28.15 -28.72 14.47
CA GLU A 304 26.74 -29.11 14.43
C GLU A 304 25.94 -28.14 13.57
N VAL A 305 24.90 -28.68 12.94
CA VAL A 305 23.86 -27.93 12.24
C VAL A 305 22.50 -28.40 12.74
N TRP A 306 21.63 -27.47 13.13
CA TRP A 306 20.26 -27.78 13.52
C TRP A 306 19.30 -27.19 12.50
N VAL A 307 18.35 -27.99 12.05
CA VAL A 307 17.27 -27.58 11.16
C VAL A 307 15.95 -27.76 11.90
N ARG A 308 15.27 -26.66 12.19
CA ARG A 308 13.99 -26.66 12.90
C ARG A 308 12.90 -26.10 11.99
N LEU A 309 11.81 -26.83 11.86
CA LEU A 309 10.60 -26.37 11.17
C LEU A 309 9.45 -26.33 12.17
N ARG A 310 8.77 -25.18 12.24
CA ARG A 310 7.67 -24.89 13.15
C ARG A 310 6.50 -24.27 12.40
N GLU A 311 5.30 -24.59 12.85
CA GLU A 311 4.09 -23.85 12.53
C GLU A 311 3.95 -22.70 13.54
N GLU A 312 3.61 -21.51 13.06
CA GLU A 312 3.39 -20.31 13.86
C GLU A 312 1.98 -19.77 13.63
N GLU A 313 1.47 -18.91 14.51
CA GLU A 313 0.09 -18.37 14.38
C GLU A 313 -0.13 -17.62 13.06
N ALA A 314 0.90 -16.95 12.55
CA ALA A 314 0.86 -16.19 11.30
C ALA A 314 1.36 -16.97 10.08
N GLY A 315 1.78 -18.24 10.24
CA GLY A 315 2.33 -19.04 9.16
C GLY A 315 3.29 -20.12 9.58
N VAL A 316 4.48 -20.13 8.99
CA VAL A 316 5.47 -21.18 9.19
C VAL A 316 6.87 -20.58 9.28
N SER A 317 7.73 -21.17 10.11
CA SER A 317 9.12 -20.77 10.23
C SER A 317 10.07 -21.94 10.05
N VAL A 318 11.16 -21.68 9.31
CA VAL A 318 12.30 -22.58 9.18
C VAL A 318 13.52 -21.89 9.75
N THR A 319 14.13 -22.49 10.75
CA THR A 319 15.39 -22.03 11.33
C THR A 319 16.51 -23.01 10.99
N VAL A 320 17.58 -22.50 10.38
CA VAL A 320 18.84 -23.23 10.18
C VAL A 320 19.90 -22.58 11.06
N GLU A 321 20.42 -23.36 12.00
CA GLU A 321 21.43 -22.93 12.98
C GLU A 321 22.71 -23.74 12.76
N ASN A 322 23.88 -23.10 12.83
CA ASN A 322 25.16 -23.78 12.73
C ASN A 322 26.15 -23.27 13.77
N THR A 323 27.04 -24.15 14.23
CA THR A 323 28.29 -23.73 14.89
C THR A 323 29.20 -23.03 13.88
N GLY A 324 30.12 -22.18 14.32
CA GLY A 324 30.92 -21.39 13.39
C GLY A 324 31.82 -20.38 14.09
N PRO A 325 32.56 -19.55 13.34
CA PRO A 325 33.27 -18.41 13.90
C PRO A 325 32.29 -17.42 14.55
N LEU A 326 32.81 -16.60 15.46
CA LEU A 326 32.05 -15.49 16.04
C LEU A 326 31.66 -14.50 14.96
N VAL A 327 30.37 -14.17 14.91
CA VAL A 327 29.80 -13.16 14.03
C VAL A 327 29.50 -11.93 14.88
N PRO A 328 30.11 -10.77 14.62
CA PRO A 328 29.78 -9.55 15.35
C PRO A 328 28.30 -9.18 15.09
N PRO A 329 27.49 -8.88 16.12
CA PRO A 329 26.07 -8.59 15.94
C PRO A 329 25.78 -7.47 14.94
N TYR A 330 26.67 -6.48 14.84
CA TYR A 330 26.53 -5.35 13.91
C TYR A 330 26.82 -5.70 12.44
N GLU A 331 27.42 -6.87 12.16
CA GLU A 331 27.66 -7.34 10.77
C GLU A 331 26.58 -8.29 10.28
N VAL A 332 25.65 -8.72 11.15
CA VAL A 332 24.66 -9.77 10.83
C VAL A 332 23.72 -9.33 9.70
N ASP A 333 23.22 -8.10 9.75
CA ASP A 333 22.35 -7.56 8.70
C ASP A 333 23.08 -7.42 7.36
N ASP A 334 24.36 -7.01 7.39
CA ASP A 334 25.22 -6.88 6.22
C ASP A 334 25.46 -8.24 5.51
N LEU A 335 25.21 -9.38 6.17
CA LEU A 335 25.35 -10.70 5.54
C LEU A 335 24.32 -11.00 4.46
N PHE A 336 23.20 -10.28 4.48
CA PHE A 336 22.16 -10.42 3.47
C PHE A 336 22.38 -9.56 2.23
N GLU A 337 23.36 -8.65 2.26
CA GLU A 337 23.71 -7.81 1.12
C GLU A 337 24.46 -8.63 0.06
N PRO A 338 24.16 -8.46 -1.25
CA PRO A 338 24.84 -9.18 -2.31
C PRO A 338 26.36 -8.99 -2.26
N PHE A 339 27.10 -10.10 -2.43
CA PHE A 339 28.57 -10.13 -2.44
C PHE A 339 29.26 -9.77 -1.11
N ARG A 340 28.52 -9.52 -0.02
CA ARG A 340 29.12 -9.31 1.29
C ARG A 340 29.61 -10.62 1.92
N ARG A 341 30.68 -10.51 2.70
CA ARG A 341 31.35 -11.60 3.42
C ARG A 341 31.92 -11.05 4.72
N LEU A 342 31.88 -11.84 5.79
CA LEU A 342 32.53 -11.53 7.08
C LEU A 342 34.03 -11.26 6.89
N GLY A 343 34.53 -10.16 7.46
CA GLY A 343 35.96 -9.87 7.58
C GLY A 343 36.66 -9.23 6.36
N GLY A 344 35.93 -8.67 5.39
CA GLY A 344 36.51 -7.79 4.34
C GLY A 344 37.50 -8.44 3.36
N ASP A 345 37.71 -9.76 3.45
CA ASP A 345 38.78 -10.46 2.75
C ASP A 345 38.38 -10.78 1.29
N ARG A 346 38.55 -9.77 0.43
CA ARG A 346 38.14 -9.78 -0.99
C ARG A 346 39.02 -10.67 -1.88
N VAL A 347 40.20 -11.12 -1.41
CA VAL A 347 41.28 -11.48 -2.35
C VAL A 347 41.69 -12.97 -2.34
N ARG A 348 41.36 -13.81 -1.35
CA ARG A 348 42.06 -15.11 -1.29
C ARG A 348 41.35 -16.40 -0.85
N SER A 349 40.05 -16.41 -0.59
CA SER A 349 39.38 -17.69 -0.26
C SER A 349 38.40 -18.14 -1.35
N ALA A 350 38.67 -19.31 -1.93
CA ALA A 350 37.87 -20.04 -2.92
C ALA A 350 36.47 -20.46 -2.45
N ARG A 351 35.94 -19.88 -1.35
CA ARG A 351 34.71 -20.30 -0.69
C ARG A 351 33.54 -19.38 -1.06
N GLY A 352 32.98 -19.57 -2.25
CA GLY A 352 31.63 -19.12 -2.70
C GLY A 352 31.45 -17.63 -3.02
N SER A 353 30.32 -17.30 -3.65
CA SER A 353 30.01 -16.00 -4.29
C SER A 353 29.54 -14.88 -3.36
N GLY A 354 29.07 -15.20 -2.15
CA GLY A 354 28.43 -14.21 -1.26
C GLY A 354 27.00 -13.83 -1.66
N LEU A 355 26.35 -14.65 -2.49
CA LEU A 355 24.96 -14.43 -2.92
C LEU A 355 23.93 -15.28 -2.16
N GLY A 356 24.37 -16.24 -1.35
CA GLY A 356 23.46 -17.23 -0.75
C GLY A 356 22.39 -16.60 0.15
N LEU A 357 22.79 -15.79 1.13
CA LEU A 357 21.83 -15.13 2.03
C LEU A 357 21.02 -14.02 1.35
N SER A 358 21.60 -13.32 0.37
CA SER A 358 20.83 -12.34 -0.42
C SER A 358 19.72 -13.03 -1.23
N ILE A 359 19.98 -14.22 -1.79
CA ILE A 359 18.96 -15.04 -2.46
C ILE A 359 17.90 -15.51 -1.47
N VAL A 360 18.29 -15.97 -0.27
CA VAL A 360 17.33 -16.35 0.79
C VAL A 360 16.42 -15.18 1.14
N ARG A 361 16.97 -13.98 1.33
CA ARG A 361 16.17 -12.77 1.61
C ARG A 361 15.22 -12.44 0.48
N ALA A 362 15.71 -12.41 -0.76
CA ALA A 362 14.87 -12.10 -1.91
C ALA A 362 13.72 -13.10 -2.05
N ILE A 363 13.99 -14.41 -1.92
CA ILE A 363 12.94 -15.45 -1.94
C ILE A 363 11.94 -15.25 -0.80
N ALA A 364 12.38 -15.02 0.43
CA ALA A 364 11.48 -14.81 1.57
C ALA A 364 10.54 -13.62 1.33
N VAL A 365 11.10 -12.49 0.87
CA VAL A 365 10.34 -11.26 0.57
C VAL A 365 9.34 -11.47 -0.56
N ALA A 366 9.73 -12.10 -1.67
CA ALA A 366 8.82 -12.37 -2.79
C ALA A 366 7.67 -13.32 -2.42
N HIS A 367 7.84 -14.12 -1.38
CA HIS A 367 6.80 -14.96 -0.79
C HIS A 367 5.96 -14.24 0.28
N GLY A 368 6.19 -12.94 0.50
CA GLY A 368 5.49 -12.12 1.51
C GLY A 368 5.92 -12.45 2.94
N GLY A 369 7.08 -13.07 3.11
CA GLY A 369 7.68 -13.41 4.39
C GLY A 369 8.86 -12.51 4.74
N GLU A 370 9.60 -12.92 5.77
CA GLU A 370 10.78 -12.22 6.27
C GLU A 370 11.91 -13.20 6.59
N VAL A 371 13.13 -12.69 6.66
CA VAL A 371 14.29 -13.45 7.11
C VAL A 371 15.04 -12.66 8.17
N GLU A 372 15.46 -13.37 9.20
CA GLU A 372 16.22 -12.83 10.32
C GLU A 372 17.46 -13.70 10.53
N ALA A 373 18.59 -13.10 10.86
CA ALA A 373 19.77 -13.84 11.31
C ALA A 373 20.17 -13.35 12.71
N LEU A 374 20.65 -14.27 13.53
CA LEU A 374 21.11 -14.01 14.89
C LEU A 374 22.47 -14.66 15.09
N ALA A 375 23.44 -13.86 15.53
CA ALA A 375 24.74 -14.35 15.93
C ALA A 375 24.62 -15.16 17.23
N ARG A 376 25.25 -16.34 17.27
CA ARG A 376 25.22 -17.19 18.47
C ARG A 376 26.30 -16.75 19.46
N PRO A 377 26.02 -16.76 20.79
CA PRO A 377 27.01 -16.43 21.82
C PRO A 377 28.28 -17.30 21.75
N GLU A 378 28.10 -18.59 21.44
CA GLU A 378 29.20 -19.56 21.33
C GLU A 378 29.86 -19.60 19.95
N GLY A 379 29.43 -18.74 19.02
CA GLY A 379 29.87 -18.71 17.64
C GLY A 379 28.96 -19.45 16.67
N GLY A 380 28.96 -18.98 15.42
CA GLY A 380 28.04 -19.40 14.38
C GLY A 380 26.81 -18.49 14.23
N LEU A 381 25.83 -18.98 13.48
CA LEU A 381 24.70 -18.18 13.01
C LEU A 381 23.42 -19.01 13.08
N ALA A 382 22.32 -18.37 13.48
CA ALA A 382 20.98 -18.90 13.35
C ALA A 382 20.22 -18.04 12.35
N VAL A 383 19.76 -18.62 11.24
CA VAL A 383 18.99 -17.91 10.22
C VAL A 383 17.57 -18.47 10.21
N THR A 384 16.59 -17.60 10.41
CA THR A 384 15.16 -17.95 10.45
C THR A 384 14.44 -17.29 9.29
N VAL A 385 13.78 -18.09 8.47
CA VAL A 385 12.86 -17.65 7.41
C VAL A 385 11.45 -17.86 7.92
N ARG A 386 10.64 -16.79 7.94
CA ARG A 386 9.22 -16.84 8.26
C ARG A 386 8.41 -16.59 7.00
N LEU A 387 7.47 -17.48 6.71
CA LEU A 387 6.60 -17.39 5.54
C LEU A 387 5.14 -17.33 6.00
N PRO A 388 4.30 -16.51 5.35
CA PRO A 388 2.89 -16.43 5.70
C PRO A 388 2.17 -17.76 5.45
N GLY A 389 1.28 -18.10 6.37
CA GLY A 389 0.36 -19.22 6.24
C GLY A 389 -0.78 -18.91 5.28
N GLU A 390 -1.73 -19.85 5.16
CA GLU A 390 -2.94 -19.63 4.37
C GLU A 390 -3.72 -18.39 4.90
N PRO A 391 -4.04 -17.40 4.06
CA PRO A 391 -4.88 -16.28 4.47
C PRO A 391 -6.32 -16.77 4.68
N GLY A 392 -6.61 -17.28 5.89
CA GLY A 392 -7.94 -17.78 6.23
C GLY A 392 -8.00 -18.77 7.40
N SER A 393 -6.89 -19.32 7.88
CA SER A 393 -6.88 -20.21 9.06
C SER A 393 -6.88 -19.44 10.38
N SER A 394 -7.69 -18.39 10.51
CA SER A 394 -8.05 -17.88 11.83
C SER A 394 -8.89 -18.94 12.54
N CYS A 395 -8.21 -19.73 13.37
CA CYS A 395 -8.69 -20.42 14.57
C CYS A 395 -10.15 -20.96 14.48
N ARG A 396 -10.31 -22.22 14.06
CA ARG A 396 -11.32 -23.09 14.69
C ARG A 396 -10.65 -23.81 15.84
N ARG A 397 -10.76 -23.26 17.04
CA ARG A 397 -10.69 -24.03 18.28
C ARG A 397 -11.93 -23.76 19.10
#